data_AF-A0AAN8XSM3-F1
#
_entry.id   AF-A0AAN8XSM3-F1
#
_cell.length_a   1.000
_cell.length_b   1.000
_cell.length_c   1.000
_cell.angle_alpha   90.00
_cell.angle_beta   90.00
_cell.angle_gamma   90.00
#
_symmetry.space_group_name_H-M   'P 1'
#
loop_
_entity.id
_entity.type
_entity.pdbx_description
1 polymer ?
#
loop_
_entity_poly.entity_id
_entity_poly.type
_entity_poly.pdbx_seq_one_letter_code
_entity_poly.pdbx_strand_id
1 'polypeptide(L)'
;MPRYCLFGDTVNTASRMETTCEAMRIQISLSTRMALLTAGGFIMDFRGYIDVKGKGEMATYWLEGRDGLQLQDQTEEDINIEGNGMSNPAFMNMMDELEDSPETERPRKGKK
;
A
#
# COMPACT_ATOMS: atom_id res chain seq x y z
N MET A 1 5.80 37.57 -9.63
CA MET A 1 4.86 37.10 -8.58
C MET A 1 5.48 35.90 -7.88
N PRO A 2 5.64 35.90 -6.54
CA PRO A 2 6.26 34.78 -5.83
C PRO A 2 5.41 33.51 -5.94
N ARG A 3 6.05 32.35 -6.16
CA ARG A 3 5.43 31.02 -6.18
C ARG A 3 5.97 30.20 -5.02
N TYR A 4 5.08 29.62 -4.22
CA TYR A 4 5.46 28.70 -3.14
C TYR A 4 5.67 27.30 -3.71
N CYS A 5 6.78 26.67 -3.34
CA CYS A 5 7.13 25.32 -3.76
C CYS A 5 7.46 24.48 -2.53
N LEU A 6 7.00 23.22 -2.51
CA LEU A 6 7.39 22.22 -1.52
C LEU A 6 8.56 21.41 -2.06
N PHE A 7 9.49 21.04 -1.18
CA PHE A 7 10.69 20.27 -1.53
C PHE A 7 10.89 19.14 -0.52
N GLY A 8 11.52 18.05 -0.96
CA GLY A 8 11.92 16.94 -0.11
C GLY A 8 11.60 15.56 -0.70
N ASP A 9 12.02 14.52 0.01
CA ASP A 9 11.92 13.15 -0.48
C ASP A 9 10.47 12.66 -0.56
N THR A 10 9.58 13.18 0.28
CA THR A 10 8.17 12.83 0.28
C THR A 10 7.51 13.25 -1.04
N VAL A 11 7.72 14.50 -1.48
CA VAL A 11 7.16 14.99 -2.76
C VAL A 11 7.80 14.27 -3.96
N ASN A 12 9.09 13.95 -3.88
CA ASN A 12 9.76 13.14 -4.90
C ASN A 12 9.17 11.73 -5.00
N THR A 13 8.93 11.09 -3.86
CA THR A 13 8.35 9.74 -3.81
C THR A 13 6.92 9.76 -4.33
N ALA A 14 6.10 10.74 -3.91
CA ALA A 14 4.73 10.90 -4.38
C ALA A 14 4.66 11.10 -5.89
N SER A 15 5.53 11.96 -6.46
CA SER A 15 5.64 12.14 -7.90
C SER A 15 6.00 10.83 -8.64
N ARG A 16 6.83 9.97 -8.04
CA ARG A 16 7.17 8.66 -8.64
C ARG A 16 5.98 7.69 -8.63
N MET A 17 5.23 7.68 -7.53
CA MET A 17 3.99 6.89 -7.46
C MET A 17 2.99 7.37 -8.50
N GLU A 18 2.79 8.68 -8.66
CA GLU A 18 1.94 9.23 -9.71
C GLU A 18 2.39 8.80 -11.13
N THR A 19 3.67 8.95 -11.45
CA THR A 19 4.18 8.61 -12.80
C THR A 19 4.10 7.13 -13.16
N THR A 20 4.05 6.25 -12.17
CA THR A 20 3.95 4.79 -12.38
C THR A 20 2.55 4.26 -12.11
N CYS A 21 1.61 5.13 -11.72
CA CYS A 21 0.23 4.76 -11.40
C CYS A 21 -0.55 4.37 -12.66
N GLU A 22 -1.53 3.50 -12.48
CA GLU A 22 -2.53 3.20 -13.50
C GLU A 22 -3.65 4.25 -13.44
N ALA A 23 -4.28 4.52 -14.59
CA ALA A 23 -5.42 5.41 -14.65
C ALA A 23 -6.56 4.91 -13.75
N MET A 24 -7.27 5.83 -13.10
CA MET A 24 -8.41 5.51 -12.21
C MET A 24 -8.07 4.63 -11.00
N ARG A 25 -6.80 4.47 -10.66
CA ARG A 25 -6.35 3.78 -9.45
C ARG A 25 -5.51 4.71 -8.57
N ILE A 26 -5.45 4.39 -7.28
CA ILE A 26 -4.63 5.13 -6.31
C ILE A 26 -3.47 4.24 -5.88
N GLN A 27 -2.26 4.58 -6.31
CA GLN A 27 -1.05 3.90 -5.86
C GLN A 27 -0.53 4.49 -4.55
N ILE A 28 -0.21 3.62 -3.59
CA ILE A 28 0.33 4.01 -2.29
C ILE A 28 1.64 3.28 -1.99
N SER A 29 2.49 3.95 -1.19
CA SER A 29 3.74 3.38 -0.67
C SER A 29 3.49 2.46 0.53
N LEU A 30 4.45 1.59 0.85
CA LEU A 30 4.42 0.78 2.07
C LEU A 30 4.20 1.60 3.35
N SER A 31 4.89 2.74 3.49
CA SER A 31 4.71 3.63 4.65
C SER A 31 3.27 4.13 4.77
N THR A 32 2.63 4.45 3.65
CA THR A 32 1.23 4.87 3.63
C THR A 32 0.30 3.71 3.99
N ARG A 33 0.55 2.50 3.46
CA ARG A 33 -0.22 1.29 3.83
C ARG A 33 -0.17 1.04 5.33
N MET A 34 1.00 1.13 5.96
CA MET A 34 1.11 0.91 7.41
C MET A 34 0.28 1.92 8.20
N ALA A 35 0.33 3.19 7.82
CA ALA A 35 -0.50 4.22 8.46
C ALA A 35 -2.00 3.97 8.27
N LEU A 36 -2.43 3.51 7.08
CA LEU A 36 -3.83 3.17 6.80
C LEU A 36 -4.28 1.91 7.53
N LEU A 37 -3.41 0.92 7.71
CA LEU A 37 -3.69 -0.26 8.53
C LEU A 37 -3.92 0.12 10.00
N THR A 38 -3.14 1.06 10.53
CA THR A 38 -3.35 1.58 11.89
C THR A 38 -4.65 2.38 12.00
N ALA A 39 -5.01 3.16 10.98
CA ALA A 39 -6.28 3.87 10.93
C ALA A 39 -7.50 2.94 10.78
N GLY A 40 -7.30 1.80 10.12
CA GLY A 40 -8.33 0.77 9.91
C GLY A 40 -9.34 1.12 8.82
N GLY A 41 -10.02 0.08 8.33
CA GLY A 41 -11.14 0.20 7.40
C GLY A 41 -10.76 0.56 5.97
N PHE A 42 -9.55 0.25 5.48
CA PHE A 42 -9.19 0.46 4.07
C PHE A 42 -8.86 -0.87 3.40
N ILE A 43 -9.35 -1.03 2.17
CA ILE A 43 -9.08 -2.20 1.32
C ILE A 43 -7.90 -1.86 0.41
N MET A 44 -6.85 -2.69 0.48
CA MET A 44 -5.58 -2.43 -0.19
C MET A 44 -4.98 -3.70 -0.76
N ASP A 45 -4.67 -3.68 -2.05
CA ASP A 45 -4.09 -4.82 -2.77
C ASP A 45 -2.61 -4.64 -3.07
N PHE A 46 -1.86 -5.74 -3.02
CA PHE A 46 -0.43 -5.70 -3.36
C PHE A 46 -0.26 -5.60 -4.87
N ARG A 47 0.42 -4.54 -5.32
CA ARG A 47 0.76 -4.34 -6.72
C ARG A 47 2.04 -5.09 -7.10
N GLY A 48 3.05 -4.99 -6.25
CA GLY A 48 4.41 -5.43 -6.58
C GLY A 48 5.48 -4.46 -6.09
N TYR A 49 6.72 -4.80 -6.41
CA TYR A 49 7.88 -3.94 -6.19
C TYR A 49 8.13 -3.06 -7.41
N ILE A 50 8.46 -1.79 -7.16
CA ILE A 50 8.90 -0.87 -8.19
C ILE A 50 10.27 -0.32 -7.84
N ASP A 51 11.13 -0.10 -8.84
CA ASP A 51 12.42 0.53 -8.62
C ASP A 51 12.27 2.05 -8.54
N VAL A 52 12.58 2.62 -7.38
CA VAL A 52 12.55 4.05 -7.12
C VAL A 52 13.98 4.56 -7.06
N LYS A 53 14.34 5.41 -8.02
CA LYS A 53 15.66 6.05 -8.08
C LYS A 53 16.05 6.66 -6.72
N GLY A 54 17.15 6.18 -6.16
CA GLY A 54 17.71 6.66 -4.88
C GLY A 54 17.16 5.97 -3.63
N LYS A 55 16.11 5.14 -3.76
CA LYS A 55 15.57 4.30 -2.68
C LYS A 55 15.66 2.80 -2.96
N GLY A 56 15.89 2.41 -4.21
CA GLY A 56 15.90 1.02 -4.66
C GLY A 56 14.48 0.48 -4.81
N GLU A 57 14.34 -0.83 -4.65
CA GLU A 57 13.04 -1.49 -4.76
C GLU A 57 12.12 -1.13 -3.59
N MET A 58 10.92 -0.66 -3.92
CA MET A 58 9.90 -0.29 -2.97
C MET A 58 8.62 -1.08 -3.21
N ALA A 59 8.08 -1.68 -2.16
CA ALA A 59 6.77 -2.33 -2.20
C ALA A 59 5.66 -1.28 -2.36
N THR A 60 4.76 -1.53 -3.30
CA THR A 60 3.63 -0.65 -3.60
C THR A 60 2.30 -1.39 -3.60
N TYR A 61 1.25 -0.64 -3.34
CA TYR A 61 -0.09 -1.17 -3.16
C TYR A 61 -1.11 -0.30 -3.89
N TRP A 62 -2.23 -0.89 -4.25
CA TRP A 62 -3.42 -0.20 -4.70
C TRP A 62 -4.33 0.07 -3.52
N LEU A 63 -4.90 1.26 -3.46
CA LEU A 63 -5.97 1.59 -2.54
C LEU A 63 -7.29 1.49 -3.30
N GLU A 64 -8.07 0.45 -3.01
CA GLU A 64 -9.33 0.16 -3.72
C GLU A 64 -10.52 0.86 -3.07
N GLY A 65 -10.52 1.01 -1.74
CA GLY A 65 -11.62 1.68 -1.07
C GLY A 65 -11.57 1.64 0.45
N ARG A 66 -12.69 2.02 1.07
CA ARG A 66 -12.88 2.01 2.51
C ARG A 66 -13.94 0.96 2.86
N ASP A 67 -13.60 0.06 3.78
CA ASP A 67 -14.51 -0.96 4.30
C ASP A 67 -15.71 -0.27 4.98
N GLY A 68 -16.91 -0.59 4.54
CA GLY A 68 -18.15 0.03 5.00
C GLY A 68 -18.61 1.31 4.30
N LEU A 69 -17.87 1.85 3.32
CA LEU A 69 -18.42 2.81 2.35
C LEU A 69 -18.95 2.03 1.14
N GLN A 70 -20.22 1.63 1.19
CA GLN A 70 -20.96 1.39 -0.04
C GLN A 70 -21.17 2.76 -0.71
N LEU A 71 -20.22 3.18 -1.53
CA LEU A 71 -20.51 4.17 -2.56
C LEU A 71 -21.45 3.47 -3.54
N GLN A 72 -22.75 3.71 -3.37
CA GLN A 72 -23.75 3.41 -4.38
C GLN A 72 -23.50 4.34 -5.56
N ASP A 73 -22.56 3.99 -6.44
CA ASP A 73 -22.72 4.41 -7.82
C ASP A 73 -23.87 3.58 -8.38
N GLN A 74 -25.05 4.18 -8.39
CA GLN A 74 -26.18 3.69 -9.16
C GLN A 74 -25.80 3.79 -10.65
N THR A 75 -25.09 2.80 -11.17
CA THR A 75 -25.31 2.38 -12.55
C THR A 75 -26.29 1.23 -12.49
N GLU A 76 -27.50 1.52 -12.97
CA GLU A 76 -28.53 0.53 -13.26
C GLU A 76 -27.93 -0.58 -14.13
N GLU A 77 -27.72 -1.77 -13.56
CA GLU A 77 -28.04 -3.08 -14.15
C GLU A 77 -27.63 -4.19 -13.15
N ASP A 78 -28.62 -5.02 -12.82
CA ASP A 78 -28.64 -6.00 -11.74
C ASP A 78 -27.60 -7.13 -11.87
N ILE A 79 -26.84 -7.43 -10.81
CA ILE A 79 -26.41 -8.81 -10.50
C ILE A 79 -26.43 -9.04 -8.98
N ASN A 80 -27.45 -9.77 -8.53
CA ASN A 80 -27.46 -10.47 -7.23
C ASN A 80 -26.29 -11.46 -7.16
N ILE A 81 -25.40 -11.31 -6.19
CA ILE A 81 -24.64 -12.46 -5.66
C ILE A 81 -24.65 -12.38 -4.13
N GLU A 82 -25.24 -13.41 -3.54
CA GLU A 82 -25.35 -13.67 -2.11
C GLU A 82 -23.97 -13.73 -1.44
N GLY A 83 -23.95 -13.40 -0.16
CA GLY A 83 -22.75 -12.98 0.55
C GLY A 83 -21.68 -14.04 0.78
N ASN A 84 -20.50 -13.57 1.19
CA ASN A 84 -19.81 -14.11 2.36
C ASN A 84 -18.77 -13.11 2.85
N GLY A 85 -18.95 -12.60 4.07
CA GLY A 85 -17.85 -12.01 4.82
C GLY A 85 -16.89 -13.12 5.18
N MET A 86 -15.78 -13.25 4.46
CA MET A 86 -14.70 -14.15 4.84
C MET A 86 -13.56 -13.33 5.40
N SER A 87 -13.57 -13.21 6.73
CA SER A 87 -12.36 -13.26 7.53
C SER A 87 -11.52 -14.43 7.02
N ASN A 88 -10.51 -14.14 6.21
CA ASN A 88 -9.67 -15.18 5.63
C ASN A 88 -8.79 -15.78 6.75
N PRO A 89 -8.99 -17.04 7.17
CA PRO A 89 -8.17 -17.66 8.21
C PRO A 89 -6.70 -17.82 7.75
N ALA A 90 -6.41 -17.73 6.45
CA ALA A 90 -5.05 -17.71 5.93
C ALA A 90 -4.23 -16.51 6.42
N PHE A 91 -4.88 -15.38 6.74
CA PHE A 91 -4.19 -14.18 7.26
C PHE A 91 -3.70 -14.39 8.70
N MET A 92 -4.44 -15.13 9.51
CA MET A 92 -4.07 -15.43 10.90
C MET A 92 -2.93 -16.45 10.96
N ASN A 93 -2.93 -17.44 10.06
CA ASN A 93 -1.86 -18.44 9.97
C ASN A 93 -0.53 -17.86 9.43
N MET A 94 -0.55 -16.77 8.66
CA MET A 94 0.68 -16.12 8.18
C MET A 94 1.36 -15.25 9.25
N MET A 95 0.59 -14.71 10.20
CA MET A 95 1.13 -13.90 11.29
C MET A 95 1.74 -14.77 12.41
N ASP A 96 1.23 -15.99 12.60
CA ASP A 96 1.73 -16.97 13.58
C ASP A 96 3.06 -17.62 13.15
N GLU A 97 3.34 -17.70 11.83
CA GLU A 97 4.61 -18.24 11.30
C GLU A 97 5.77 -17.24 11.27
N LEU A 98 5.53 -15.95 11.53
CA LEU A 98 6.56 -14.90 11.47
C LEU A 98 7.17 -14.53 12.83
N GLU A 99 6.72 -15.13 13.94
CA GLU A 99 7.33 -14.92 15.26
C GLU A 99 8.47 -15.89 15.59
N ASP A 100 8.63 -17.00 14.86
CA ASP A 100 9.71 -17.98 15.06
C ASP A 100 10.71 -18.02 13.88
N SER A 101 11.58 -17.01 13.80
CA SER A 101 12.87 -17.20 13.11
C SER A 101 13.98 -16.32 13.68
N PRO A 102 15.19 -16.88 13.93
CA PRO A 102 16.26 -16.20 14.63
C PRO A 102 16.87 -15.06 13.80
N GLU A 103 17.25 -14.00 14.51
CA GLU A 103 17.95 -12.81 14.01
C GLU A 103 19.03 -13.16 12.97
N THR A 104 18.87 -12.69 11.73
CA THR A 104 19.98 -12.65 10.78
C THR A 104 20.76 -11.36 11.00
N GLU A 105 21.92 -11.48 11.65
CA GLU A 105 22.90 -10.42 11.81
C GLU A 105 23.23 -9.73 10.47
N ARG A 106 23.05 -8.41 10.41
CA ARG A 106 23.58 -7.59 9.30
C ARG A 106 25.09 -7.38 9.51
N PRO A 107 25.96 -7.69 8.53
CA PRO A 107 27.39 -7.44 8.67
C PRO A 107 27.68 -5.93 8.70
N ARG A 108 28.32 -5.47 9.78
CA ARG A 108 28.86 -4.11 9.91
C ARG A 108 29.99 -3.92 8.90
N LYS A 109 29.77 -3.12 7.85
CA LYS A 109 30.89 -2.66 7.00
C LYS A 109 31.73 -1.66 7.78
N GLY A 110 32.98 -2.07 8.04
CA GLY A 110 33.98 -1.30 8.75
C GLY A 110 34.43 -0.05 8.00
N LYS A 111 34.80 0.95 8.80
CA LYS A 111 35.55 2.15 8.40
C LYS A 111 36.90 1.75 7.78
N LYS A 112 37.23 2.34 6.63
CA LYS A 112 38.58 2.80 6.29
C LYS A 112 38.43 4.09 5.49
#